data_AF-A0A914NFK2-F1
#
_entry.id   AF-A0A914NFK2-F1
#
_cell.length_a   1.000
_cell.length_b   1.000
_cell.length_c   1.000
_cell.angle_alpha   90.00
_cell.angle_beta   90.00
_cell.angle_gamma   90.00
#
_symmetry.space_group_name_H-M   'P 1'
#
loop_
_entity.id
_entity.type
_entity.pdbx_description
1 polymer ?
#
loop_
_entity_poly.entity_id
_entity_poly.type
_entity_poly.pdbx_seq_one_letter_code
_entity_poly.pdbx_strand_id
1 'polypeptide(L)'
;MPSSKLLEGGKRTKNFFTSKGHPRYCQVTQLMDGTTVLTGGRSKRGKLRGPPASRSMQNALKNQADELFLDFLKHCLDWDPDARLTPMQALKHPWLRRRLPRAPLGGNGGGIISGNGNGLDNSLTISSGILK
;
A
#
# COMPACT_ATOMS: atom_id res chain seq x y z
N MET A 1 -1.30 9.69 -7.59
CA MET A 1 -0.82 10.96 -7.01
C MET A 1 -1.26 10.99 -5.55
N PRO A 2 -0.51 11.63 -4.65
CA PRO A 2 -1.06 11.99 -3.34
C PRO A 2 -2.31 12.86 -3.50
N SER A 3 -3.25 12.78 -2.56
CA SER A 3 -4.45 13.62 -2.54
C SER A 3 -4.12 15.08 -2.21
N SER A 4 -4.99 16.02 -2.61
CA SER A 4 -4.80 17.46 -2.30
C SER A 4 -4.68 17.70 -0.80
N LYS A 5 -5.50 17.01 0.02
CA LYS A 5 -5.43 17.06 1.49
C LYS A 5 -4.03 16.73 2.01
N LEU A 6 -3.40 15.68 1.47
CA LEU A 6 -2.05 15.28 1.87
C LEU A 6 -1.00 16.31 1.43
N LEU A 7 -1.18 16.90 0.24
CA LEU A 7 -0.28 17.95 -0.27
C LEU A 7 -0.38 19.22 0.58
N GLU A 8 -1.57 19.64 0.98
CA GLU A 8 -1.81 20.84 1.80
C GLU A 8 -1.22 20.70 3.21
N GLY A 9 -1.32 19.53 3.83
CA GLY A 9 -0.73 19.27 5.15
C GLY A 9 0.81 19.18 5.16
N GLY A 10 1.44 19.02 3.99
CA GLY A 10 2.88 18.82 3.88
C GLY A 10 3.70 20.11 3.97
N LYS A 11 4.50 20.26 5.04
CA LYS A 11 5.42 21.42 5.24
C LYS A 11 6.37 21.67 4.06
N ARG A 12 6.77 20.61 3.35
CA ARG A 12 7.77 20.65 2.25
C ARG A 12 7.15 20.46 0.86
N THR A 13 5.82 20.45 0.75
CA THR A 13 5.12 20.17 -0.53
C THR A 13 5.59 21.09 -1.66
N LYS A 14 5.79 22.38 -1.37
CA LYS A 14 6.22 23.39 -2.34
C LYS A 14 7.57 23.07 -3.02
N ASN A 15 8.41 22.22 -2.41
CA ASN A 15 9.68 21.79 -2.98
C ASN A 15 9.50 20.75 -4.09
N PHE A 16 8.40 20.01 -4.09
CA PHE A 16 8.16 18.88 -4.99
C PHE A 16 6.99 19.10 -5.94
N PHE A 17 6.03 19.94 -5.57
CA PHE A 17 4.83 20.24 -6.35
C PHE A 17 4.69 21.75 -6.60
N THR A 18 4.05 22.09 -7.72
CA THR A 18 3.65 23.47 -8.05
C THR A 18 2.39 23.85 -7.27
N SER A 19 2.03 25.14 -7.28
CA SER A 19 0.78 25.62 -6.67
C SER A 19 -0.48 25.01 -7.31
N LYS A 20 -0.40 24.58 -8.57
CA LYS A 20 -1.46 23.87 -9.29
C LYS A 20 -1.48 22.36 -8.99
N GLY A 21 -0.63 21.86 -8.10
CA GLY A 21 -0.56 20.45 -7.72
C GLY A 21 0.25 19.55 -8.67
N HIS A 22 0.92 20.11 -9.68
CA HIS A 22 1.73 19.32 -10.62
C HIS A 22 3.13 19.02 -10.02
N PRO A 23 3.70 17.81 -10.21
CA PRO A 23 5.05 17.52 -9.72
C PRO A 23 6.09 18.30 -10.52
N ARG A 24 7.06 18.87 -9.82
CA ARG A 24 8.15 19.66 -10.43
C ARG A 24 9.12 18.84 -11.26
N TYR A 25 9.10 17.51 -11.14
CA TYR A 25 9.92 16.64 -11.99
C TYR A 25 9.33 16.44 -13.39
N CYS A 26 8.05 16.76 -13.58
CA CYS A 26 7.36 16.70 -14.86
C CYS A 26 7.52 18.02 -15.63
N GLN A 27 7.49 17.94 -16.95
CA GLN A 27 7.23 19.12 -17.77
C GLN A 27 5.72 19.26 -17.99
N VAL A 28 5.24 20.50 -17.95
CA VAL A 28 3.83 20.85 -18.11
C VAL A 28 3.67 21.56 -19.45
N THR A 29 2.89 20.98 -20.35
CA THR A 29 2.57 21.58 -21.65
C THR A 29 1.08 21.87 -21.69
N GLN A 30 0.72 23.11 -21.95
CA GLN A 30 -0.66 23.48 -22.24
C GLN A 30 -0.89 23.39 -23.74
N LEU A 31 -1.88 22.61 -24.13
CA LEU A 31 -2.35 22.50 -25.49
C LEU A 31 -3.27 23.68 -25.83
N MET A 32 -3.51 23.89 -27.13
CA MET A 32 -4.21 25.06 -27.66
C MET A 32 -5.72 25.06 -27.31
N ASP A 33 -6.23 23.88 -26.95
CA ASP A 33 -7.57 23.63 -26.43
C ASP A 33 -7.69 23.90 -24.90
N GLY A 34 -6.59 24.28 -24.23
CA GLY A 34 -6.53 24.47 -22.79
C GLY A 34 -6.21 23.20 -21.98
N THR A 35 -6.07 22.05 -22.63
CA THR A 35 -5.74 20.78 -21.96
C THR A 35 -4.32 20.82 -21.42
N THR A 36 -4.12 20.40 -20.17
CA THR A 36 -2.79 20.30 -19.55
C THR A 36 -2.24 18.88 -19.67
N VAL A 37 -1.12 18.73 -20.37
CA VAL A 37 -0.40 17.46 -20.53
C VAL A 37 0.86 17.47 -19.67
N LEU A 38 1.04 16.41 -18.87
CA LEU A 38 2.26 16.19 -18.09
C LEU A 38 3.16 15.18 -18.80
N THR A 39 4.40 15.56 -19.05
CA THR A 39 5.43 14.64 -19.54
C THR A 39 6.46 14.35 -18.44
N GLY A 40 7.11 13.20 -18.57
CA GLY A 40 8.15 12.77 -17.65
C GLY A 40 9.42 13.63 -17.71
N GLY A 41 10.28 13.50 -16.70
CA GLY A 41 11.57 14.19 -16.64
C GLY A 41 12.76 13.22 -16.64
N ARG A 42 13.97 13.76 -16.70
CA ARG A 42 15.21 13.01 -16.48
C ARG A 42 15.80 13.35 -15.12
N SER A 43 16.24 12.33 -14.40
CA SER A 43 17.02 12.51 -13.18
C SER A 43 18.41 13.10 -13.48
N LYS A 44 19.11 13.60 -12.46
CA LYS A 44 20.49 14.10 -12.58
C LYS A 44 21.47 13.08 -13.18
N ARG A 45 21.20 11.77 -13.00
CA ARG A 45 21.96 10.65 -13.58
C ARG A 45 21.47 10.21 -14.97
N GLY A 46 20.66 11.02 -15.64
CA GLY A 46 20.12 10.76 -16.97
C GLY A 46 18.97 9.75 -17.05
N LYS A 47 18.61 9.06 -15.95
CA LYS A 47 17.51 8.08 -15.97
C LYS A 47 16.16 8.78 -16.15
N LEU A 48 15.39 8.34 -17.14
CA LEU A 48 14.03 8.80 -17.41
C LEU A 48 13.06 8.41 -16.28
N ARG A 49 12.10 9.29 -16.01
CA ARG A 49 10.98 9.11 -15.10
C ARG A 49 9.73 9.52 -15.85
N GLY A 50 8.82 8.59 -16.11
CA GLY A 50 7.56 8.89 -16.79
C GLY A 50 6.63 9.79 -15.95
N PRO A 51 5.53 10.28 -16.55
CA PRO A 51 4.53 11.04 -15.83
C PRO A 51 3.87 10.22 -14.70
N PRO A 52 3.10 10.85 -13.81
CA PRO A 52 2.43 10.16 -12.72
C PRO A 52 1.62 8.96 -13.21
N ALA A 53 1.65 7.86 -12.46
CA ALA A 53 0.96 6.60 -12.77
C ALA A 53 1.33 5.94 -14.11
N SER A 54 2.39 6.38 -14.81
CA SER A 54 2.79 5.78 -16.09
C SER A 54 3.45 4.40 -15.98
N ARG A 55 3.83 3.97 -14.77
CA ARG A 55 4.44 2.66 -14.51
C ARG A 55 3.48 1.83 -13.67
N SER A 56 2.95 0.74 -14.25
CA SER A 56 2.11 -0.21 -13.53
C SER A 56 2.93 -1.04 -12.54
N MET A 57 2.27 -1.52 -11.48
CA MET A 57 2.90 -2.38 -10.47
C MET A 57 3.35 -3.71 -11.08
N GLN A 58 2.56 -4.28 -12.01
CA GLN A 58 2.88 -5.49 -12.76
C GLN A 58 4.19 -5.33 -13.52
N ASN A 59 4.34 -4.24 -14.29
CA ASN A 59 5.59 -3.95 -15.00
C ASN A 59 6.74 -3.68 -14.02
N ALA A 60 6.47 -3.09 -12.86
CA ALA A 60 7.48 -2.89 -11.84
C ALA A 60 8.03 -4.20 -11.25
N LEU A 61 7.18 -5.22 -11.18
CA LEU A 61 7.47 -6.56 -10.68
C LEU A 61 7.71 -7.59 -11.80
N LYS A 62 8.04 -7.11 -13.02
CA LYS A 62 8.33 -7.96 -14.20
C LYS A 62 7.23 -8.97 -14.53
N ASN A 63 5.97 -8.62 -14.26
CA ASN A 63 4.78 -9.46 -14.47
C ASN A 63 4.84 -10.83 -13.75
N GLN A 64 5.59 -10.93 -12.65
CA GLN A 64 5.73 -12.17 -11.87
C GLN A 64 4.83 -12.20 -10.62
N ALA A 65 4.07 -11.14 -10.37
CA ALA A 65 3.26 -10.97 -9.16
C ALA A 65 1.82 -11.48 -9.36
N ASP A 66 1.30 -12.22 -8.39
CA ASP A 66 -0.12 -12.60 -8.32
C ASP A 66 -0.97 -11.43 -7.82
N GLU A 67 -2.28 -11.48 -8.11
CA GLU A 67 -3.21 -10.40 -7.77
C GLU A 67 -3.26 -10.09 -6.27
N LEU A 68 -3.18 -11.13 -5.41
CA LEU A 68 -3.18 -10.95 -3.96
C LEU A 68 -1.91 -10.27 -3.45
N PHE A 69 -0.75 -10.52 -4.08
CA PHE A 69 0.47 -9.82 -3.73
C PHE A 69 0.42 -8.36 -4.18
N LEU A 70 -0.10 -8.11 -5.38
CA LEU A 70 -0.29 -6.75 -5.87
C LEU A 70 -1.24 -5.96 -4.96
N ASP A 71 -2.32 -6.58 -4.51
CA ASP A 71 -3.27 -5.98 -3.56
C ASP A 71 -2.60 -5.67 -2.22
N PHE A 72 -1.85 -6.63 -1.67
CA PHE A 72 -1.07 -6.43 -0.45
C PHE A 72 -0.11 -5.24 -0.58
N LEU A 73 0.65 -5.17 -1.68
CA LEU A 73 1.59 -4.08 -1.93
C LEU A 73 0.90 -2.73 -2.13
N LYS A 74 -0.27 -2.69 -2.78
CA LYS A 74 -1.04 -1.45 -2.93
C LYS A 74 -1.43 -0.87 -1.57
N HIS A 75 -1.94 -1.69 -0.66
CA HIS A 75 -2.30 -1.25 0.69
C HIS A 75 -1.06 -0.84 1.52
N CYS A 76 0.09 -1.51 1.33
CA CYS A 76 1.34 -1.13 1.99
C CYS A 76 1.92 0.20 1.47
N LEU A 77 1.68 0.54 0.20
CA LEU A 77 2.26 1.70 -0.48
C LEU A 77 1.26 2.85 -0.64
N ASP A 78 0.20 2.87 0.18
CA ASP A 78 -0.75 3.98 0.17
C ASP A 78 -0.07 5.29 0.60
N TRP A 79 -0.49 6.37 -0.05
CA TRP A 79 -0.03 7.73 0.24
C TRP A 79 -0.55 8.21 1.60
N ASP A 80 -1.80 7.88 1.92
CA ASP A 80 -2.41 8.23 3.20
C ASP A 80 -1.87 7.28 4.29
N PRO A 81 -1.16 7.78 5.31
CA PRO A 81 -0.64 6.94 6.38
C PRO A 81 -1.75 6.22 7.16
N ASP A 82 -2.93 6.82 7.28
CA ASP A 82 -4.04 6.27 8.06
C ASP A 82 -4.74 5.13 7.30
N ALA A 83 -4.69 5.16 5.96
CA ALA A 83 -5.20 4.09 5.09
C ALA A 83 -4.19 2.96 4.86
N ARG A 84 -2.91 3.15 5.25
CA ARG A 84 -1.85 2.20 5.00
C ARG A 84 -2.03 0.92 5.81
N LEU A 85 -1.73 -0.22 5.20
CA LEU A 85 -1.82 -1.52 5.85
C LEU A 85 -0.93 -1.59 7.10
N THR A 86 -1.55 -1.77 8.27
CA THR A 86 -0.82 -1.99 9.52
C THR A 86 -0.29 -3.42 9.60
N PRO A 87 0.76 -3.70 10.39
CA PRO A 87 1.31 -5.06 10.55
C PRO A 87 0.25 -6.09 10.98
N MET A 88 -0.65 -5.69 11.87
CA MET A 88 -1.70 -6.57 12.40
C MET A 88 -2.76 -6.90 11.34
N GLN A 89 -3.07 -5.96 10.44
CA GLN A 89 -3.92 -6.22 9.26
C GLN A 89 -3.16 -7.05 8.22
N ALA A 90 -1.87 -6.80 8.02
CA ALA A 90 -1.03 -7.54 7.08
C ALA A 90 -0.97 -9.04 7.39
N LEU A 91 -0.87 -9.42 8.66
CA LEU A 91 -0.91 -10.82 9.10
C LEU A 91 -2.24 -11.53 8.77
N LYS A 92 -3.33 -10.77 8.70
CA LYS A 92 -4.66 -11.29 8.33
C LYS A 92 -4.91 -11.27 6.82
N HIS A 93 -4.05 -10.60 6.05
CA HIS A 93 -4.21 -10.46 4.60
C HIS A 93 -4.13 -11.81 3.88
N PRO A 94 -5.02 -12.10 2.89
CA PRO A 94 -5.08 -13.40 2.21
C PRO A 94 -3.75 -13.87 1.60
N TRP A 95 -2.95 -12.94 1.07
CA TRP A 95 -1.62 -13.23 0.53
C TRP A 95 -0.70 -13.88 1.57
N LEU A 96 -0.62 -13.29 2.77
CA LEU A 96 0.28 -13.76 3.82
C LEU A 96 -0.30 -14.99 4.53
N ARG A 97 -1.61 -14.98 4.81
CA ARG A 97 -2.32 -16.09 5.47
C ARG A 97 -2.22 -17.42 4.72
N ARG A 98 -2.11 -17.41 3.38
CA ARG A 98 -1.91 -18.62 2.57
C ARG A 98 -0.48 -19.16 2.66
N ARG A 99 0.50 -18.29 2.94
CA ARG A 99 1.94 -18.60 2.89
C ARG A 99 2.51 -18.98 4.25
N LEU A 100 1.86 -18.59 5.35
CA LEU A 100 2.30 -19.03 6.68
C LEU A 100 1.81 -20.45 6.96
N PRO A 101 2.65 -21.30 7.57
CA PRO A 101 2.19 -22.53 8.19
C PRO A 101 1.04 -22.21 9.14
N ARG A 102 -0.05 -22.96 9.05
CA ARG A 102 -1.09 -22.88 10.09
C ARG A 102 -0.42 -23.29 11.39
N ALA A 103 -0.60 -22.49 12.44
CA ALA A 103 -0.23 -22.93 13.78
C ALA A 103 -0.88 -24.31 13.99
N PRO A 104 -0.14 -25.33 14.45
CA PRO A 104 -0.72 -26.61 14.76
C PRO A 104 -1.87 -26.35 15.73
N LEU A 105 -3.09 -26.70 15.34
CA LEU A 105 -4.21 -26.72 16.27
C LEU A 105 -3.83 -27.77 17.32
N GLY A 106 -3.38 -27.33 18.48
CA GLY A 106 -3.21 -28.19 19.63
C GLY A 106 -4.59 -28.76 19.97
N GLY A 107 -4.82 -30.02 19.62
CA GLY A 107 -6.12 -30.64 19.75
C GLY A 107 -6.00 -32.15 19.67
N ASN A 108 -5.73 -32.77 20.82
CA ASN A 108 -6.02 -34.17 21.04
C ASN A 108 -7.56 -34.34 20.93
N GLY A 109 -8.02 -35.04 19.88
CA GLY A 109 -9.32 -35.74 19.83
C GLY A 109 -10.63 -34.94 19.69
N GLY A 110 -11.19 -34.95 18.47
CA GLY A 110 -12.62 -35.25 18.23
C GLY A 110 -13.66 -34.12 18.26
N GLY A 111 -14.36 -33.92 17.13
CA GLY A 111 -15.71 -33.30 17.12
C GLY A 111 -15.93 -32.24 16.04
N ILE A 112 -16.74 -32.60 15.05
CA ILE A 112 -17.28 -31.75 13.97
C ILE A 112 -18.37 -30.84 14.54
N ILE A 113 -18.35 -29.52 14.28
CA ILE A 113 -19.59 -28.70 14.30
C ILE A 113 -19.53 -27.63 13.21
N SER A 114 -20.46 -27.74 12.26
CA SER A 114 -20.89 -26.73 11.30
C SER A 114 -21.72 -25.67 12.03
N GLY A 115 -21.48 -24.37 11.81
CA GLY A 115 -22.29 -23.34 12.47
C GLY A 115 -21.87 -21.91 12.16
N ASN A 116 -22.73 -21.24 11.40
CA ASN A 116 -22.78 -19.80 11.15
C ASN A 116 -22.95 -19.01 12.48
N GLY A 117 -22.36 -17.82 12.65
CA GLY A 117 -22.82 -16.90 13.70
C GLY A 117 -21.76 -16.00 14.35
N ASN A 118 -22.14 -14.74 14.52
CA ASN A 118 -21.42 -13.63 15.13
C ASN A 118 -21.13 -13.80 16.64
N GLY A 119 -20.16 -13.04 17.15
CA GLY A 119 -19.98 -12.74 18.59
C GLY A 119 -18.56 -13.03 19.07
N LEU A 120 -17.75 -11.99 19.36
CA LEU A 120 -17.48 -11.52 20.73
C LEU A 120 -16.95 -12.67 21.60
N ASP A 121 -15.63 -12.82 21.73
CA ASP A 121 -14.92 -12.15 22.83
C ASP A 121 -13.43 -11.95 22.52
N ASN A 122 -12.92 -10.79 22.95
CA ASN A 122 -11.51 -10.45 22.91
C ASN A 122 -11.04 -10.38 24.35
N SER A 123 -10.45 -11.45 24.87
CA SER A 123 -9.67 -11.44 26.11
C SER A 123 -8.27 -11.94 25.82
N LEU A 124 -7.39 -11.03 25.38
CA LEU A 124 -5.95 -11.25 25.37
C LEU A 124 -5.41 -11.01 26.78
N THR A 125 -5.32 -12.07 27.57
CA THR A 125 -4.51 -12.06 28.80
C THR A 125 -3.03 -12.07 28.40
N ILE A 126 -2.36 -10.93 28.54
CA ILE A 126 -0.90 -10.85 28.37
C ILE A 126 -0.27 -11.45 29.63
N SER A 127 0.22 -12.69 29.51
CA SER A 127 1.08 -13.28 30.53
C SER A 127 2.49 -12.69 30.41
N SER A 128 2.80 -11.76 31.29
CA SER A 128 4.16 -11.35 31.63
C SER A 128 4.91 -12.49 32.32
N GLY A 129 6.17 -12.71 31.95
CA GLY A 129 7.11 -13.62 32.61
C GLY A 129 7.68 -14.66 31.62
N ILE A 130 8.99 -14.90 31.52
CA ILE A 130 9.94 -15.11 32.61
C ILE A 130 11.37 -14.85 32.11
N LEU A 131 12.14 -14.12 32.92
CA LEU A 131 13.60 -14.09 32.91
C LEU A 131 14.16 -15.49 33.21
N LYS A 132 15.17 -15.93 32.46
CA LYS A 132 16.43 -16.52 32.96
C LYS A 132 17.47 -16.49 31.87
#